data_AF-A0A9W8CZ65-F1
#
_entry.id   AF-A0A9W8CZ65-F1
#
_cell.length_a   1.000
_cell.length_b   1.000
_cell.length_c   1.000
_cell.angle_alpha   90.00
_cell.angle_beta   90.00
_cell.angle_gamma   90.00
#
_symmetry.space_group_name_H-M   'P 1'
#
loop_
_entity.id
_entity.type
_entity.pdbx_description
1 polymer ?
#
loop_
_entity_poly.entity_id
_entity_poly.type
_entity_poly.pdbx_seq_one_letter_code
_entity_poly.pdbx_strand_id
1 'polypeptide(L)'
;MHPALADHLNPGCVELAEKLSTCHVEHKWAKFFGKCNALSDALNRCLGAEFEVRRKRQLVEARARRAQVEARWRQMREDDKEHEEFERKQREHSQQ
;
A
#
# COMPACT_ATOMS: atom_id res chain seq x y z
N MET A 1 -9.64 -16.03 16.09
CA MET A 1 -8.47 -15.39 16.73
C MET A 1 -7.77 -14.56 15.66
N HIS A 2 -7.76 -13.23 15.80
CA HIS A 2 -6.91 -12.37 14.98
C HIS A 2 -5.50 -12.33 15.63
N PRO A 3 -4.40 -12.29 14.85
CA PRO A 3 -3.06 -12.04 15.40
C PRO A 3 -3.02 -10.74 16.21
N ALA A 4 -1.97 -10.52 17.01
CA ALA A 4 -1.79 -9.21 17.64
C ALA A 4 -1.82 -8.11 16.57
N LEU A 5 -2.69 -7.12 16.77
CA LEU A 5 -2.80 -6.00 15.85
C LEU A 5 -1.47 -5.27 15.86
N ALA A 6 -0.99 -4.86 14.70
CA ALA A 6 0.15 -3.97 14.66
C ALA A 6 -0.39 -2.56 14.97
N ASP A 7 -0.35 -2.17 16.25
CA ASP A 7 -0.98 -0.95 16.76
C ASP A 7 -0.52 0.30 16.01
N HIS A 8 0.75 0.32 15.59
CA HIS A 8 1.33 1.39 14.78
C HIS A 8 0.71 1.52 13.38
N LEU A 9 0.14 0.46 12.82
CA LEU A 9 -0.55 0.51 11.52
C LEU A 9 -2.02 0.88 11.62
N ASN A 10 -2.63 0.78 12.81
CA ASN A 10 -4.08 0.93 12.99
C ASN A 10 -4.41 1.76 14.25
N PRO A 11 -3.88 2.99 14.37
CA PRO A 11 -3.97 3.78 15.60
C PRO A 11 -5.41 4.13 16.00
N GLY A 12 -6.35 4.19 15.04
CA GLY A 12 -7.75 4.51 15.32
C GLY A 12 -8.57 3.33 15.86
N CYS A 13 -8.05 2.10 15.77
CA CYS A 13 -8.78 0.88 16.15
C CYS A 13 -8.24 0.20 17.42
N VAL A 14 -7.19 0.76 18.05
CA VAL A 14 -6.53 0.17 19.24
C VAL A 14 -7.51 -0.02 20.39
N GLU A 15 -8.34 0.98 20.69
CA GLU A 15 -9.32 0.91 21.80
C GLU A 15 -10.34 -0.22 21.59
N LEU A 16 -10.78 -0.48 20.36
CA LEU A 16 -11.68 -1.59 20.04
C LEU A 16 -10.99 -2.94 20.17
N ALA A 17 -9.70 -3.01 19.80
CA ALA A 17 -8.90 -4.22 19.96
C ALA A 17 -8.68 -4.55 21.44
N GLU A 18 -8.39 -3.56 22.27
CA GLU A 18 -8.28 -3.71 23.73
C GLU A 18 -9.60 -4.19 24.34
N LYS A 19 -10.73 -3.57 23.99
CA LYS A 19 -12.06 -4.00 24.45
C LYS A 19 -12.37 -5.44 24.05
N LEU A 20 -12.05 -5.84 22.82
CA LEU A 20 -12.22 -7.20 22.36
C LEU A 20 -11.32 -8.18 23.12
N SER A 21 -10.07 -7.79 23.39
CA SER A 21 -9.14 -8.57 24.21
C SER A 21 -9.67 -8.79 25.62
N THR A 22 -10.13 -7.73 26.29
CA THR A 22 -10.77 -7.80 27.61
C THR A 22 -11.97 -8.74 27.60
N CYS A 23 -12.87 -8.62 26.61
CA CYS A 23 -14.01 -9.52 26.47
C CYS A 23 -13.59 -11.00 26.35
N HIS A 24 -12.53 -11.29 25.60
CA HIS A 24 -12.01 -12.65 25.47
C HIS A 24 -11.35 -13.20 26.75
N VAL A 25 -10.78 -12.33 27.59
CA VAL A 25 -10.19 -12.70 28.89
C VAL A 25 -11.28 -12.97 29.91
N GLU A 26 -12.32 -12.13 29.97
CA GLU A 26 -13.46 -12.28 30.89
C GLU A 26 -14.36 -13.46 30.51
N HIS A 27 -14.51 -13.73 29.22
CA HIS A 27 -15.43 -14.73 28.69
C HIS A 27 -14.71 -15.87 27.97
N LYS A 28 -13.76 -16.53 28.64
CA LYS A 28 -12.90 -17.59 28.05
C LYS A 28 -13.67 -18.68 27.31
N TRP A 29 -14.84 -19.10 27.82
CA TRP A 29 -15.69 -20.11 27.17
C TRP A 29 -16.79 -19.47 26.31
N ALA A 30 -17.47 -18.44 26.81
CA ALA A 30 -18.58 -17.79 26.12
C ALA A 30 -18.16 -17.04 24.84
N LYS A 31 -16.87 -16.69 24.68
CA LYS A 31 -16.34 -16.14 23.42
C LYS A 31 -16.53 -17.07 22.23
N PHE A 32 -16.47 -18.40 22.44
CA PHE A 32 -16.68 -19.38 21.38
C PHE A 32 -18.15 -19.51 20.98
N PHE A 33 -19.06 -19.05 21.84
CA PHE A 33 -20.51 -19.00 21.58
C PHE A 33 -20.95 -17.61 21.08
N GLY A 34 -20.00 -16.73 20.72
CA GLY A 34 -20.30 -15.45 20.09
C GLY A 34 -20.58 -14.29 21.06
N LYS A 35 -20.29 -14.44 22.36
CA LYS A 35 -20.47 -13.39 23.39
C LYS A 35 -19.80 -12.05 23.03
N CYS A 36 -18.68 -12.10 22.30
CA CYS A 36 -17.87 -10.94 21.93
C CYS A 36 -18.05 -10.50 20.45
N ASN A 37 -19.01 -11.07 19.71
CA ASN A 37 -19.14 -10.83 18.26
C ASN A 37 -19.42 -9.36 17.92
N ALA A 38 -20.22 -8.65 18.72
CA ALA A 38 -20.49 -7.23 18.49
C ALA A 38 -19.21 -6.37 18.51
N LEU A 39 -18.29 -6.65 19.46
CA LEU A 39 -16.98 -5.99 19.53
C LEU A 39 -16.09 -6.40 18.35
N SER A 40 -16.13 -7.68 17.96
CA SER A 40 -15.40 -8.18 16.80
C SER A 40 -15.85 -7.50 15.51
N ASP A 41 -17.16 -7.32 15.32
CA ASP A 41 -17.73 -6.68 14.14
C ASP A 41 -17.39 -5.18 14.09
N ALA A 42 -17.42 -4.51 15.24
CA ALA A 42 -16.99 -3.12 15.36
C ALA A 42 -15.51 -2.96 14.99
N LEU A 43 -14.64 -3.84 15.52
CA LEU A 43 -13.21 -3.84 15.19
C LEU A 43 -12.97 -4.10 13.70
N ASN A 44 -13.65 -5.10 13.11
CA ASN A 44 -13.53 -5.41 11.69
C ASN A 44 -13.95 -4.24 10.79
N ARG A 45 -15.02 -3.52 11.16
CA ARG A 45 -15.47 -2.32 10.44
C ARG A 45 -14.43 -1.20 10.52
N CYS A 46 -13.85 -0.98 11.70
CA CYS A 46 -12.80 0.01 11.90
C CYS A 46 -11.57 -0.30 11.03
N LEU A 47 -11.05 -1.52 11.12
CA LEU A 47 -9.90 -1.97 10.32
C LEU A 47 -10.16 -1.93 8.82
N GLY A 48 -11.39 -2.29 8.40
CA GLY A 48 -11.81 -2.17 7.01
C GLY A 48 -11.76 -0.73 6.52
N ALA A 49 -12.22 0.23 7.32
CA ALA A 49 -12.19 1.65 6.96
C ALA A 49 -10.74 2.17 6.84
N GLU A 50 -9.88 1.87 7.81
CA GLU A 50 -8.46 2.26 7.76
C GLU A 50 -7.72 1.60 6.59
N PHE A 51 -8.00 0.32 6.31
CA PHE A 51 -7.47 -0.39 5.16
C PHE A 51 -7.86 0.30 3.85
N GLU A 52 -9.11 0.70 3.68
CA GLU A 52 -9.58 1.38 2.48
C GLU A 52 -8.90 2.74 2.27
N VAL A 53 -8.71 3.51 3.35
CA VAL A 53 -7.96 4.78 3.29
C VAL A 53 -6.51 4.52 2.86
N ARG A 54 -5.83 3.56 3.49
CA ARG A 54 -4.46 3.19 3.15
C ARG A 54 -4.36 2.71 1.70
N ARG A 55 -5.25 1.82 1.27
CA ARG A 55 -5.31 1.27 -0.09
C ARG A 55 -5.45 2.37 -1.14
N LYS A 56 -6.33 3.36 -0.93
CA LYS A 56 -6.49 4.52 -1.83
C LYS A 56 -5.21 5.34 -1.92
N ARG A 57 -4.57 5.63 -0.79
CA ARG A 57 -3.27 6.34 -0.77
C ARG A 57 -2.19 5.58 -1.53
N GLN A 58 -2.02 4.29 -1.23
CA GLN A 58 -1.02 3.45 -1.90
C GLN A 58 -1.27 3.35 -3.41
N LEU A 59 -2.53 3.33 -3.85
CA LEU A 59 -2.89 3.32 -5.27
C LEU A 59 -2.42 4.60 -5.98
N VAL A 60 -2.66 5.76 -5.38
CA VAL A 60 -2.23 7.07 -5.93
C VAL A 60 -0.70 7.12 -6.02
N GLU A 61 -0.02 6.77 -4.93
CA GLU A 61 1.44 6.75 -4.91
C GLU A 61 2.04 5.75 -5.89
N ALA A 62 1.44 4.55 -6.03
CA ALA A 62 1.88 3.55 -6.98
C ALA A 62 1.73 4.02 -8.43
N ARG A 63 0.62 4.71 -8.75
CA ARG A 63 0.41 5.32 -10.07
C ARG A 63 1.44 6.41 -10.36
N ALA A 64 1.70 7.29 -9.38
CA ALA A 64 2.71 8.34 -9.52
C ALA A 64 4.12 7.75 -9.75
N ARG A 65 4.51 6.75 -8.96
CA ARG A 65 5.79 6.04 -9.14
C ARG A 65 5.89 5.38 -10.52
N ARG A 66 4.84 4.70 -10.97
CA ARG A 66 4.80 4.09 -12.32
C ARG A 66 4.97 5.14 -13.42
N ALA A 67 4.24 6.25 -13.34
CA ALA A 67 4.36 7.34 -14.31
C ALA A 67 5.77 7.94 -14.36
N GLN A 68 6.43 8.13 -13.21
CA GLN A 68 7.81 8.62 -13.14
C GLN A 68 8.79 7.63 -13.79
N VAL A 69 8.66 6.34 -13.47
CA VAL A 69 9.49 5.29 -14.08
C VAL A 69 9.29 5.27 -15.59
N GLU A 70 8.05 5.25 -16.08
CA GLU A 70 7.75 5.28 -17.51
C GLU A 70 8.29 6.53 -18.22
N ALA A 71 8.21 7.70 -17.59
CA ALA A 71 8.77 8.94 -18.12
C ALA A 71 10.29 8.86 -18.25
N ARG A 72 10.98 8.37 -17.22
CA ARG A 72 12.44 8.17 -17.26
C ARG A 72 12.85 7.18 -18.34
N TRP A 73 12.11 6.08 -18.50
CA TRP A 73 12.36 5.10 -19.55
C TRP A 73 12.10 5.65 -20.95
N ARG A 74 11.09 6.52 -21.11
CA ARG A 74 10.87 7.25 -22.37
C ARG A 74 12.06 8.16 -22.68
N GLN A 75 12.50 8.95 -21.71
CA GLN A 75 13.62 9.87 -21.88
C GLN A 75 14.89 9.12 -22.29
N MET A 76 15.26 8.04 -21.58
CA MET A 76 16.42 7.22 -21.95
C MET A 76 16.37 6.72 -23.40
N ARG A 77 15.18 6.29 -23.88
CA ARG A 77 15.03 5.85 -25.28
C ARG A 77 15.15 6.98 -26.30
N GLU A 78 14.74 8.20 -25.95
CA GLU A 78 14.93 9.34 -26.85
C GLU A 78 16.40 9.79 -26.84
N ASP A 79 17.04 9.85 -25.67
CA ASP A 79 18.47 10.15 -25.53
C ASP A 79 19.34 9.15 -26.35
N ASP A 80 19.01 7.86 -26.29
CA ASP A 80 19.69 6.81 -27.09
C ASP A 80 19.53 7.06 -28.60
N LYS A 81 18.33 7.41 -29.08
CA LYS A 81 18.10 7.74 -30.49
C LYS A 81 18.86 9.00 -30.91
N GLU A 82 18.81 10.06 -30.09
CA GLU A 82 19.51 11.31 -30.37
C GLU A 82 21.02 11.07 -30.48
N HIS A 83 21.57 10.22 -29.60
CA HIS A 83 22.96 9.81 -29.68
C HIS A 83 23.28 9.03 -30.96
N GLU A 84 22.46 8.05 -31.34
CA GLU A 84 22.61 7.31 -32.60
C GLU A 84 22.55 8.22 -33.84
N GLU A 85 21.66 9.21 -33.84
CA GLU A 85 21.56 10.20 -34.92
C GLU A 85 22.77 11.12 -35.00
N PHE A 86 23.28 11.59 -33.86
CA PHE A 86 24.50 12.38 -33.79
C PHE A 86 25.69 11.61 -34.35
N GLU A 87 25.87 10.37 -33.90
CA GLU A 87 26.92 9.47 -34.37
C GLU A 87 26.83 9.20 -35.88
N ARG A 88 25.62 9.05 -36.42
CA ARG A 88 25.40 8.91 -37.87
C ARG A 88 25.84 10.15 -38.64
N LYS A 89 25.43 11.35 -38.22
CA LYS A 89 25.80 12.62 -38.86
C LYS A 89 27.32 12.86 -38.83
N GLN A 90 27.98 12.53 -37.72
CA GLN A 90 29.43 12.65 -37.60
C GLN A 90 30.17 11.72 -38.57
N ARG A 91 29.69 10.48 -38.72
CA ARG A 91 30.25 9.55 -39.73
C ARG A 91 30.07 10.06 -41.15
N GLU A 92 28.92 10.62 -41.49
CA GLU A 92 28.65 11.20 -42.81
C GLU A 92 29.57 12.40 -43.10
N HIS A 93 29.73 13.31 -42.12
CA HIS A 93 30.62 14.47 -42.27
C HIS A 93 32.09 14.05 -42.40
N SER A 94 32.53 13.01 -41.70
CA SER A 94 33.92 12.50 -41.81
C SER A 94 34.22 11.82 -43.15
N GLN A 95 33.20 11.50 -43.95
CA GLN A 95 33.34 10.85 -45.26
C GLN A 95 33.32 11.84 -46.44
N GLN A 96 33.08 13.13 -46.19
CA GLN A 96 33.13 14.22 -47.16
C GLN A 96 34.48 14.95 -47.09
#